data_AF-A0A5Q0H894-F1
#
_entry.id   AF-A0A5Q0H894-F1
#
_cell.length_a   1.000
_cell.length_b   1.000
_cell.length_c   1.000
_cell.angle_alpha   90.00
_cell.angle_beta   90.00
_cell.angle_gamma   90.00
#
_symmetry.space_group_name_H-M   'P 1'
#
loop_
_entity.id
_entity.type
_entity.pdbx_description
1 polymer ?
#
loop_
_entity_poly.entity_id
_entity_poly.type
_entity_poly.pdbx_seq_one_letter_code
_entity_poly.pdbx_strand_id
1 'polypeptide(L)'
;MVLGPGGLNADLDLATGAFTGDLVLPPTSGKFTVLGFLPVESKVEFAPVGKTTGTLSAGSVRSNSKVTIKLPSITVFGIPISSDAACGTSTPASIDLVSGPGFDPLTGGRLSGTYTIPALTGCGLFNDLVSGLTAGPDNAIELTLTPKTA
;
A
#
# COMPACT_ATOMS: atom_id res chain seq x y z
N MET A 1 11.12 1.53 -5.10
CA MET A 1 10.28 2.64 -4.62
C MET A 1 10.34 2.64 -3.11
N VAL A 2 10.51 3.79 -2.46
CA VAL A 2 10.52 3.89 -1.00
C VAL A 2 9.27 4.67 -0.59
N LEU A 3 8.42 4.07 0.22
CA LEU A 3 7.34 4.78 0.90
C LEU A 3 7.97 5.52 2.08
N GLY A 4 7.68 6.82 2.21
CA GLY A 4 8.01 7.56 3.42
C GLY A 4 7.28 7.00 4.65
N PRO A 5 7.62 7.43 5.86
CA PRO A 5 6.96 6.93 7.07
C PRO A 5 5.45 7.21 7.00
N GLY A 6 4.66 6.14 7.07
CA GLY A 6 3.21 6.21 7.32
C GLY A 6 2.91 6.16 8.81
N GLY A 7 1.63 6.28 9.16
CA GLY A 7 1.15 6.16 10.53
C GLY A 7 -0.09 5.29 10.62
N LEU A 8 -0.25 4.60 11.74
CA LEU A 8 -1.47 3.89 12.11
C LEU A 8 -1.85 4.33 13.52
N ASN A 9 -2.99 5.00 13.67
CA ASN A 9 -3.54 5.28 14.99
C ASN A 9 -4.51 4.15 15.34
N ALA A 10 -4.05 3.18 16.13
CA ALA A 10 -4.82 2.00 16.49
C ALA A 10 -5.44 2.11 17.89
N ASP A 11 -6.68 1.64 18.01
CA ASP A 11 -7.40 1.39 19.26
C ASP A 11 -7.39 -0.12 19.51
N LEU A 12 -6.73 -0.54 20.59
CA LEU A 12 -6.52 -1.94 20.95
C LEU A 12 -7.39 -2.31 22.14
N ASP A 13 -8.24 -3.32 21.95
CA ASP A 13 -8.90 -4.00 23.06
C ASP A 13 -7.92 -4.97 23.71
N LEU A 14 -7.48 -4.64 24.93
CA LEU A 14 -6.50 -5.44 25.67
C LEU A 14 -7.05 -6.81 26.12
N ALA A 15 -8.36 -6.97 26.23
CA ALA A 15 -8.96 -8.23 26.67
C ALA A 15 -8.98 -9.26 25.53
N THR A 16 -9.24 -8.81 24.31
CA THR A 16 -9.37 -9.69 23.13
C THR A 16 -8.13 -9.67 22.23
N GLY A 17 -7.28 -8.65 22.36
CA GLY A 17 -6.18 -8.37 21.45
C GLY A 17 -6.63 -7.81 20.09
N ALA A 18 -7.93 -7.62 19.87
CA ALA A 18 -8.43 -7.06 18.63
C ALA A 18 -8.14 -5.56 18.55
N PHE A 19 -7.81 -5.05 17.37
CA PHE A 19 -7.66 -3.61 17.16
C PHE A 19 -8.30 -3.12 15.87
N THR A 20 -8.65 -1.84 15.87
CA THR A 20 -8.98 -1.09 14.66
C THR A 20 -8.13 0.16 14.59
N GLY A 21 -7.78 0.65 13.41
CA GLY A 21 -6.97 1.85 13.30
C GLY A 21 -7.12 2.64 12.02
N ASP A 22 -6.86 3.93 12.15
CA ASP A 22 -6.84 4.88 11.03
C ASP A 22 -5.43 4.90 10.42
N LEU A 23 -5.34 4.40 9.19
CA LEU A 23 -4.11 4.33 8.41
C LEU A 23 -3.88 5.65 7.67
N VAL A 24 -2.65 6.14 7.71
CA VAL A 24 -2.20 7.30 6.94
C VAL A 24 -0.93 6.90 6.20
N LEU A 25 -0.96 6.97 4.88
CA LEU A 25 0.19 6.68 4.03
C LEU A 25 0.56 7.93 3.23
N PRO A 26 1.83 8.34 3.20
CA PRO A 26 2.24 9.46 2.38
C PRO A 26 2.18 9.06 0.89
N PRO A 27 1.95 10.03 -0.01
CA PRO A 27 2.19 9.82 -1.43
C PRO A 27 3.66 9.46 -1.67
N THR A 28 3.91 8.68 -2.72
CA THR A 28 5.27 8.33 -3.15
C THR A 28 5.41 8.46 -4.67
N SER A 29 6.63 8.33 -5.16
CA SER A 29 6.91 8.30 -6.60
C SER A 29 7.92 7.21 -6.89
N GLY A 30 7.71 6.53 -8.02
CA GLY A 30 8.57 5.46 -8.51
C GLY A 30 9.09 5.78 -9.89
N LYS A 31 10.36 5.48 -10.13
CA LYS A 31 10.97 5.40 -11.47
C LYS A 31 11.34 3.95 -11.73
N PHE A 32 10.91 3.40 -12.86
CA PHE A 32 11.15 2.02 -13.23
C PHE A 32 11.25 1.88 -14.75
N THR A 33 11.88 0.80 -15.20
CA THR A 33 11.99 0.48 -16.63
C THR A 33 11.09 -0.72 -16.92
N VAL A 34 10.09 -0.54 -17.78
CA VAL A 34 9.19 -1.61 -18.23
C VAL A 34 9.70 -2.14 -19.58
N LEU A 35 9.48 -3.43 -19.85
CA LEU A 35 9.90 -4.10 -21.10
C LEU A 35 11.41 -3.99 -21.42
N GLY A 36 12.24 -3.67 -20.43
CA GLY A 36 13.71 -3.57 -20.56
C GLY A 36 14.24 -2.28 -21.19
N PHE A 37 13.39 -1.40 -21.72
CA PHE A 37 13.84 -0.15 -22.36
C PHE A 37 12.92 1.06 -22.14
N LEU A 38 11.71 0.88 -21.58
CA LEU A 38 10.70 1.93 -21.44
C LEU A 38 10.79 2.58 -20.05
N PRO A 39 11.37 3.78 -19.89
CA PRO A 39 11.40 4.46 -18.60
C PRO A 39 10.03 5.02 -18.26
N VAL A 40 9.51 4.62 -17.11
CA VAL A 40 8.24 5.06 -16.55
C VAL A 40 8.50 5.72 -15.20
N GLU A 41 7.88 6.88 -15.01
CA GLU A 41 7.79 7.55 -13.72
C GLU A 41 6.31 7.64 -13.33
N SER A 42 5.98 7.28 -12.09
CA SER A 42 4.61 7.34 -11.61
C SER A 42 4.56 7.90 -10.20
N LYS A 43 3.57 8.78 -9.96
CA LYS A 43 3.13 9.15 -8.63
C LYS A 43 2.12 8.12 -8.14
N VAL A 44 2.28 7.67 -6.91
CA VAL A 44 1.41 6.68 -6.28
C VAL A 44 0.83 7.25 -5.00
N GLU A 45 -0.48 7.14 -4.87
CA GLU A 45 -1.22 7.52 -3.67
C GLU A 45 -1.99 6.30 -3.15
N PHE A 46 -2.04 6.15 -1.83
CA PHE A 46 -2.80 5.08 -1.18
C PHE A 46 -3.94 5.73 -0.40
N ALA A 47 -5.18 5.49 -0.82
CA ALA A 47 -6.36 6.00 -0.15
C ALA A 47 -7.00 4.88 0.69
N PRO A 48 -6.91 4.91 2.03
CA PRO A 48 -7.54 3.91 2.89
C PRO A 48 -9.05 3.86 2.71
N VAL A 49 -9.60 2.64 2.74
CA VAL A 49 -11.04 2.36 2.64
C VAL A 49 -11.50 1.74 3.95
N GLY A 50 -11.97 2.59 4.85
CA GLY A 50 -12.34 2.20 6.21
C GLY A 50 -11.13 2.03 7.13
N LYS A 51 -11.37 1.42 8.29
CA LYS A 51 -10.33 1.17 9.29
C LYS A 51 -9.52 -0.07 8.93
N THR A 52 -8.23 -0.02 9.23
CA THR A 52 -7.40 -1.23 9.35
C THR A 52 -7.92 -2.04 10.53
N THR A 53 -8.06 -3.35 10.37
CA THR A 53 -8.42 -4.26 11.47
C THR A 53 -7.29 -5.23 11.73
N GLY A 54 -7.22 -5.77 12.94
CA GLY A 54 -6.20 -6.75 13.25
C GLY A 54 -6.34 -7.36 14.62
N THR A 55 -5.37 -8.21 14.94
CA THR A 55 -5.25 -8.88 16.22
C THR A 55 -3.79 -8.89 16.67
N LEU A 56 -3.58 -8.60 17.95
CA LEU A 56 -2.35 -8.83 18.69
C LEU A 56 -2.58 -10.05 19.57
N SER A 57 -1.89 -11.16 19.30
CA SER A 57 -2.02 -12.39 20.07
C SER A 57 -0.68 -13.09 20.19
N ALA A 58 -0.37 -13.56 21.39
CA ALA A 58 0.90 -14.24 21.71
C ALA A 58 2.14 -13.47 21.21
N GLY A 59 2.14 -12.14 21.36
CA GLY A 59 3.25 -11.28 20.94
C GLY A 59 3.39 -11.09 19.42
N SER A 60 2.43 -11.57 18.62
CA SER A 60 2.42 -11.42 17.16
C SER A 60 1.24 -10.58 16.69
N VAL A 61 1.44 -9.82 15.62
CA VAL A 61 0.39 -9.00 14.99
C VAL A 61 -0.01 -9.58 13.64
N ARG A 62 -1.32 -9.59 13.39
CA ARG A 62 -1.92 -9.73 12.07
C ARG A 62 -2.82 -8.54 11.80
N SER A 63 -2.75 -7.95 10.62
CA SER A 63 -3.60 -6.83 10.22
C SER A 63 -4.09 -6.95 8.79
N ASN A 64 -5.27 -6.40 8.53
CA ASN A 64 -5.85 -6.22 7.21
C ASN A 64 -6.16 -4.72 6.99
N SER A 65 -5.64 -4.18 5.90
CA SER A 65 -5.96 -2.83 5.43
C SER A 65 -6.54 -2.90 4.03
N LYS A 66 -7.58 -2.11 3.75
CA LYS A 66 -8.09 -1.92 2.39
C LYS A 66 -7.68 -0.56 1.88
N VAL A 67 -7.09 -0.50 0.70
CA VAL A 67 -6.63 0.75 0.09
C VAL A 67 -7.01 0.80 -1.38
N THR A 68 -7.48 1.96 -1.85
CA THR A 68 -7.50 2.26 -3.28
C THR A 68 -6.12 2.78 -3.65
N ILE A 69 -5.43 2.07 -4.54
CA ILE A 69 -4.12 2.48 -5.06
C ILE A 69 -4.39 3.39 -6.25
N LYS A 70 -3.89 4.61 -6.20
CA LYS A 70 -4.09 5.63 -7.23
C LYS A 70 -2.78 5.97 -7.91
N LEU A 71 -2.86 6.22 -9.21
CA LEU A 71 -1.76 6.67 -10.05
C LEU A 71 -2.13 8.02 -10.70
N PRO A 72 -2.22 9.11 -9.91
CA PRO A 72 -2.68 10.40 -10.41
C PRO A 72 -1.79 11.00 -11.51
N SER A 73 -0.57 10.47 -11.67
CA SER A 73 0.31 10.86 -12.76
C SER A 73 1.20 9.70 -13.16
N ILE A 74 1.28 9.47 -14.47
CA ILE A 74 2.15 8.48 -15.12
C ILE A 74 2.83 9.16 -16.30
N THR A 75 4.14 9.06 -16.34
CA THR A 75 5.02 9.70 -17.31
C THR A 75 5.90 8.65 -17.97
N VAL A 76 6.01 8.69 -19.29
CA VAL A 76 6.84 7.79 -20.09
C VAL A 76 7.77 8.62 -20.96
N PHE A 77 9.07 8.36 -20.93
CA PHE A 77 10.08 9.21 -21.60
C PHE A 77 9.95 10.72 -21.28
N GLY A 78 9.50 11.06 -20.07
CA GLY A 78 9.26 12.45 -19.67
C GLY A 78 7.94 13.06 -20.19
N ILE A 79 7.13 12.30 -20.95
CA ILE A 79 5.83 12.72 -21.47
C ILE A 79 4.72 12.14 -20.58
N PRO A 80 3.82 12.96 -20.00
CA PRO A 80 2.71 12.46 -19.21
C PRO A 80 1.73 11.69 -20.11
N ILE A 81 1.54 10.40 -19.84
CA ILE A 81 0.53 9.55 -20.52
C ILE A 81 -0.77 9.48 -19.73
N SER A 82 -0.72 9.74 -18.42
CA SER A 82 -1.89 9.89 -17.56
C SER A 82 -1.63 11.01 -16.55
N SER A 83 -2.63 11.85 -16.35
CA SER A 83 -2.67 12.91 -15.32
C SER A 83 -4.04 12.99 -14.67
N ASP A 84 -4.78 11.88 -14.67
CA ASP A 84 -6.13 11.80 -14.14
C ASP A 84 -6.08 11.34 -12.67
N ALA A 85 -6.61 12.16 -11.77
CA ALA A 85 -6.71 11.83 -10.35
C ALA A 85 -7.65 10.65 -10.06
N ALA A 86 -8.50 10.27 -11.02
CA ALA A 86 -9.36 9.10 -10.96
C ALA A 86 -8.64 7.79 -11.33
N CYS A 87 -7.43 7.86 -11.91
CA CYS A 87 -6.66 6.67 -12.26
C CYS A 87 -6.29 5.88 -10.99
N GLY A 88 -6.86 4.69 -10.84
CA GLY A 88 -6.64 3.85 -9.68
C GLY A 88 -7.35 2.50 -9.75
N THR A 89 -7.17 1.68 -8.71
CA THR A 89 -7.73 0.33 -8.64
C THR A 89 -9.26 0.36 -8.66
N SER A 90 -9.88 -0.47 -9.50
CA SER A 90 -11.33 -0.57 -9.67
C SER A 90 -12.05 -1.05 -8.41
N THR A 91 -11.35 -1.79 -7.56
CA THR A 91 -11.76 -2.19 -6.22
C THR A 91 -10.62 -1.94 -5.24
N PRO A 92 -10.89 -1.81 -3.92
CA PRO A 92 -9.82 -1.68 -2.94
C PRO A 92 -8.92 -2.92 -2.94
N ALA A 93 -7.60 -2.72 -2.94
CA ALA A 93 -6.63 -3.75 -2.67
C ALA A 93 -6.68 -4.13 -1.18
N SER A 94 -6.72 -5.43 -0.90
CA SER A 94 -6.62 -5.97 0.46
C SER A 94 -5.16 -6.26 0.77
N ILE A 95 -4.63 -5.64 1.80
CA ILE A 95 -3.25 -5.79 2.25
C ILE A 95 -3.26 -6.47 3.60
N ASP A 96 -2.81 -7.72 3.63
CA ASP A 96 -2.64 -8.50 4.84
C ASP A 96 -1.18 -8.46 5.26
N LEU A 97 -0.93 -8.12 6.52
CA LEU A 97 0.40 -8.06 7.11
C LEU A 97 0.49 -8.96 8.34
N VAL A 98 1.64 -9.61 8.49
CA VAL A 98 1.97 -10.43 9.65
C VAL A 98 3.33 -10.02 10.19
N SER A 99 3.45 -9.95 11.52
CA SER A 99 4.73 -9.71 12.18
C SER A 99 5.73 -10.83 11.90
N GLY A 100 6.97 -10.46 11.60
CA GLY A 100 8.10 -11.37 11.47
C GLY A 100 8.80 -11.68 12.80
N PRO A 101 9.86 -12.52 12.77
CA PRO A 101 10.70 -12.80 13.93
C PRO A 101 11.27 -11.52 14.54
N GLY A 102 11.31 -11.45 15.88
CA GLY A 102 11.84 -10.30 16.62
C GLY A 102 10.88 -9.10 16.71
N PHE A 103 9.63 -9.25 16.27
CA PHE A 103 8.59 -8.28 16.58
C PHE A 103 8.29 -8.25 18.08
N ASP A 104 8.17 -7.05 18.61
CA ASP A 104 7.82 -6.80 20.00
C ASP A 104 6.70 -5.73 20.05
N PRO A 105 5.60 -5.94 20.78
CA PRO A 105 4.48 -4.99 20.78
C PRO A 105 4.81 -3.58 21.30
N LEU A 106 5.87 -3.43 22.10
CA LEU A 106 6.26 -2.16 22.70
C LEU A 106 7.29 -1.40 21.86
N THR A 107 8.14 -2.11 21.13
CA THR A 107 9.25 -1.54 20.35
C THR A 107 9.06 -1.68 18.83
N GLY A 108 8.04 -2.41 18.41
CA GLY A 108 7.69 -2.65 17.02
C GLY A 108 8.51 -3.77 16.39
N GLY A 109 8.69 -3.72 15.07
CA GLY A 109 9.41 -4.72 14.31
C GLY A 109 8.91 -4.86 12.88
N ARG A 110 9.46 -5.85 12.17
CA ARG A 110 9.14 -6.10 10.76
C ARG A 110 7.75 -6.71 10.62
N LEU A 111 6.96 -6.19 9.69
CA LEU A 111 5.75 -6.82 9.18
C LEU A 111 5.94 -7.07 7.68
N SER A 112 5.36 -8.17 7.19
CA SER A 112 5.38 -8.48 5.77
C SER A 112 4.11 -9.19 5.32
N GLY A 113 3.87 -9.12 4.02
CA GLY A 113 2.76 -9.80 3.39
C GLY A 113 2.85 -9.74 1.87
N THR A 114 1.79 -10.22 1.23
CA THR A 114 1.58 -10.08 -0.20
C THR A 114 0.19 -9.53 -0.44
N TYR A 115 0.01 -8.83 -1.55
CA TYR A 115 -1.28 -8.30 -1.95
C TYR A 115 -1.45 -8.36 -3.45
N THR A 116 -2.72 -8.40 -3.88
CA THR A 116 -3.07 -8.25 -5.29
C THR A 116 -3.37 -6.80 -5.58
N ILE A 117 -2.82 -6.27 -6.68
CA ILE A 117 -3.25 -4.99 -7.25
C ILE A 117 -4.39 -5.32 -8.22
N PRO A 118 -5.64 -4.92 -7.93
CA PRO A 118 -6.76 -5.11 -8.85
C PRO A 118 -6.54 -4.36 -10.16
N ALA A 119 -7.37 -4.65 -11.17
CA ALA A 119 -7.38 -3.89 -12.41
C ALA A 119 -7.55 -2.38 -12.12
N LEU A 120 -6.90 -1.56 -12.93
CA LEU A 120 -7.04 -0.11 -12.85
C LEU A 120 -8.17 0.38 -13.77
N THR A 121 -8.80 1.46 -13.34
CA THR A 121 -9.82 2.22 -14.07
C THR A 121 -9.49 3.71 -14.00
N GLY A 122 -10.07 4.51 -14.89
CA GLY A 122 -9.93 5.97 -14.88
C GLY A 122 -8.55 6.48 -15.31
N CYS A 123 -7.77 5.66 -16.03
CA CYS A 123 -6.41 6.04 -16.48
C CYS A 123 -6.38 6.60 -17.92
N GLY A 124 -7.49 7.21 -18.36
CA GLY A 124 -7.64 7.81 -19.68
C GLY A 124 -7.52 6.83 -20.85
N LEU A 125 -7.00 7.31 -21.98
CA LEU A 125 -6.85 6.54 -23.22
C LEU A 125 -5.97 5.28 -23.06
N PHE A 126 -5.06 5.28 -22.08
CA PHE A 126 -4.10 4.21 -21.86
C PHE A 126 -4.53 3.25 -20.74
N ASN A 127 -5.81 3.23 -20.36
CA ASN A 127 -6.30 2.45 -19.23
C ASN A 127 -5.85 0.98 -19.27
N ASP A 128 -6.06 0.30 -20.40
CA ASP A 128 -5.77 -1.12 -20.50
C ASP A 128 -4.27 -1.41 -20.44
N LEU A 129 -3.44 -0.53 -21.01
CA LEU A 129 -1.98 -0.63 -20.92
C LEU A 129 -1.50 -0.43 -19.48
N VAL A 130 -1.97 0.63 -18.82
CA VAL A 130 -1.60 0.95 -17.44
C VAL A 130 -2.05 -0.17 -16.50
N SER A 131 -3.28 -0.63 -16.65
CA SER A 131 -3.85 -1.74 -15.89
C SER A 131 -3.05 -3.02 -16.13
N GLY A 132 -2.76 -3.39 -17.38
CA GLY A 132 -2.02 -4.61 -17.71
C GLY A 132 -0.56 -4.62 -17.24
N LEU A 133 0.06 -3.46 -17.04
CA LEU A 133 1.43 -3.35 -16.52
C LEU A 133 1.51 -3.28 -14.99
N THR A 134 0.42 -2.91 -14.32
CA THR A 134 0.41 -2.64 -12.88
C THR A 134 -0.37 -3.69 -12.09
N ALA A 135 -1.50 -4.17 -12.64
CA ALA A 135 -2.35 -5.13 -11.97
C ALA A 135 -1.69 -6.52 -11.95
N GLY A 136 -1.89 -7.23 -10.85
CA GLY A 136 -1.35 -8.58 -10.71
C GLY A 136 -1.39 -9.09 -9.27
N PRO A 137 -1.29 -10.41 -9.08
CA PRO A 137 -1.15 -11.02 -7.76
C PRO A 137 0.28 -10.85 -7.22
N ASP A 138 0.49 -11.29 -5.99
CA ASP A 138 1.81 -11.53 -5.40
C ASP A 138 2.74 -10.31 -5.29
N ASN A 139 2.16 -9.11 -5.13
CA ASN A 139 2.95 -7.93 -4.83
C ASN A 139 3.43 -8.02 -3.38
N ALA A 140 4.74 -8.09 -3.19
CA ALA A 140 5.33 -8.14 -1.86
C ALA A 140 5.26 -6.78 -1.17
N ILE A 141 5.00 -6.79 0.13
CA ILE A 141 5.13 -5.63 1.00
C ILE A 141 5.90 -6.00 2.26
N GLU A 142 6.79 -5.10 2.64
CA GLU A 142 7.56 -5.17 3.86
C GLU A 142 7.59 -3.77 4.47
N LEU A 143 7.34 -3.70 5.77
CA LEU A 143 7.47 -2.47 6.54
C LEU A 143 8.02 -2.74 7.93
N THR A 144 8.64 -1.72 8.51
CA THR A 144 9.09 -1.74 9.89
C THR A 144 8.15 -0.86 10.69
N LEU A 145 7.41 -1.46 11.62
CA LEU A 145 6.61 -0.74 12.59
C LEU A 145 7.52 -0.21 13.69
N THR A 146 7.37 1.05 14.05
CA THR A 146 7.97 1.66 15.23
C THR A 146 6.88 2.32 16.06
N PRO A 147 7.01 2.39 17.39
CA PRO A 147 6.09 3.11 18.24
C PRO A 147 5.97 4.57 17.79
N LYS A 148 4.77 5.11 17.86
CA LYS A 148 4.56 6.55 17.66
C LYS A 148 5.20 7.27 18.85
N THR A 149 6.23 8.06 18.59
CA THR A 149 6.75 9.01 19.58
C THR A 149 5.67 10.03 19.91
N ALA A 150 5.46 10.27 21.20
CA ALA A 150 4.52 11.26 21.71
C ALA A 150 4.93 12.68 21.34
#